data_AF-A0A3M1IU00-F1
#
_entry.id   AF-A0A3M1IU00-F1
#
_cell.length_a   1.000
_cell.length_b   1.000
_cell.length_c   1.000
_cell.angle_alpha   90.00
_cell.angle_beta   90.00
_cell.angle_gamma   90.00
#
_symmetry.space_group_name_H-M   'P 1'
#
loop_
_entity.id
_entity.type
_entity.pdbx_description
1 polymer ?
#
loop_
_entity_poly.entity_id
_entity_poly.type
_entity_poly.pdbx_seq_one_letter_code
_entity_poly.pdbx_strand_id
1 'polypeptide(L)'
;MMSDKPGKPAPRRERFNPNALRWDGDNLEPSLERLFRFTVGKAESSIRWYDAKSRPKKRWAQTLRVTAILATALGGILPILSQMPLAEKASVLFNPAWASVAIAVAATALGLDRFFGFSSAWMRFMTTQMHIQSKLEAFQYNWMQERAAWGATPPGFEQAQAMIVNCANFAAEVSKLVEDETQAWVSEFQNVLRRLDETGKAQIAATATGAIVAKVDNGANCADGWRLTVAGKSPQHHRGESGVVSDVFPGSYKVTVSGEIDGRPVQAETMVQVPPGGIVEVPLTLA
;
A
#
# COMPACT_ATOMS: atom_id res chain seq x y z
N MET A 1 8.37 3.33 -20.73
CA MET A 1 8.73 4.76 -20.90
C MET A 1 7.81 5.59 -20.02
N MET A 2 8.11 5.66 -18.72
CA MET A 2 7.49 6.58 -17.75
C MET A 2 8.52 6.73 -16.63
N SER A 3 9.56 7.52 -16.95
CA SER A 3 10.64 7.91 -16.04
C SER A 3 10.52 9.43 -15.83
N ASP A 4 10.27 9.83 -14.58
CA ASP A 4 10.35 11.16 -13.92
C ASP A 4 9.21 11.23 -12.88
N LYS A 5 9.35 11.58 -11.60
CA LYS A 5 10.43 11.98 -10.68
C LYS A 5 9.76 12.08 -9.28
N PRO A 6 10.51 12.07 -8.17
CA PRO A 6 9.96 12.51 -6.89
C PRO A 6 9.65 13.99 -6.97
N GLY A 7 8.42 14.38 -6.61
CA GLY A 7 8.11 15.78 -6.46
C GLY A 7 6.62 16.05 -6.43
N LYS A 8 6.16 16.61 -5.31
CA LYS A 8 5.30 17.77 -5.44
C LYS A 8 6.02 18.98 -4.87
N PRO A 9 6.44 19.92 -5.74
CA PRO A 9 6.69 21.27 -5.26
C PRO A 9 5.37 21.82 -4.72
N ALA A 10 5.48 22.57 -3.63
CA ALA A 10 4.45 23.42 -3.01
C ALA A 10 3.61 24.18 -4.06
N PRO A 11 2.43 24.74 -3.68
CA PRO A 11 1.73 25.70 -4.53
C PRO A 11 2.75 26.66 -5.16
N ARG A 12 2.71 26.74 -6.50
CA ARG A 12 3.62 27.51 -7.35
C ARG A 12 4.01 28.77 -6.59
N ARG A 13 5.29 28.95 -6.22
CA ARG A 13 5.78 30.19 -5.59
C ARG A 13 5.25 31.33 -6.45
N GLU A 14 4.18 31.99 -5.99
CA GLU A 14 3.71 33.17 -6.67
C GLU A 14 4.92 34.09 -6.72
N ARG A 15 5.26 34.57 -7.92
CA ARG A 15 6.37 35.51 -8.08
C ARG A 15 6.08 36.62 -7.08
N PHE A 16 6.96 36.76 -6.09
CA PHE A 16 6.82 37.77 -5.04
C PHE A 16 6.54 39.10 -5.74
N ASN A 17 5.32 39.61 -5.60
CA ASN A 17 4.96 40.90 -6.15
C ASN A 17 5.40 41.94 -5.12
N PRO A 18 6.48 42.70 -5.37
CA PRO A 18 7.01 43.64 -4.38
C PRO A 18 5.99 44.72 -3.98
N ASN A 19 4.98 44.97 -4.82
CA ASN A 19 3.92 45.93 -4.52
C ASN A 19 2.77 45.35 -3.66
N ALA A 20 2.68 44.02 -3.50
CA ALA A 20 1.59 43.39 -2.77
C ALA A 20 1.67 43.62 -1.24
N LEU A 21 2.86 43.94 -0.73
CA LEU A 21 3.10 44.24 0.69
C LEU A 21 3.66 45.66 0.89
N ARG A 22 3.39 46.58 -0.05
CA ARG A 22 3.79 47.98 0.12
C ARG A 22 3.06 48.57 1.34
N TRP A 23 3.84 49.02 2.32
CA TRP A 23 3.34 49.65 3.54
C TRP A 23 3.42 51.17 3.42
N ASP A 24 2.34 51.85 3.79
CA ASP A 24 2.25 53.29 3.97
C ASP A 24 1.86 53.56 5.42
N GLY A 25 2.75 54.20 6.19
CA GLY A 25 2.56 54.48 7.61
C GLY A 25 1.57 55.62 7.87
N ASP A 26 1.38 56.50 6.88
CA ASP A 26 0.48 57.66 7.00
C ASP A 26 -0.98 57.25 6.69
N ASN A 27 -1.16 56.18 5.90
CA ASN A 27 -2.47 55.61 5.55
C ASN A 27 -2.52 54.12 5.86
N LEU A 28 -2.90 53.79 7.10
CA LEU A 28 -2.92 52.42 7.61
C LEU A 28 -4.01 51.56 6.94
N GLU A 29 -5.22 52.07 6.73
CA GLU A 29 -6.33 51.28 6.18
C GLU A 29 -6.03 50.69 4.79
N PRO A 30 -5.56 51.46 3.78
CA PRO A 30 -5.18 50.90 2.48
C PRO A 30 -4.04 49.87 2.56
N SER A 31 -3.12 50.04 3.51
CA SER A 31 -2.01 49.11 3.73
C SER A 31 -2.48 47.80 4.33
N LEU A 32 -3.37 47.85 5.31
CA LEU A 32 -4.03 46.70 5.92
C LEU A 32 -4.90 45.94 4.91
N GLU A 33 -5.69 46.64 4.09
CA GLU A 33 -6.51 46.03 3.04
C GLU A 33 -5.66 45.30 1.99
N ARG A 34 -4.49 45.86 1.62
CA ARG A 34 -3.53 45.17 0.74
C ARG A 34 -2.99 43.89 1.38
N LEU A 35 -2.60 43.95 2.65
CA LEU A 35 -2.11 42.79 3.41
C LEU A 35 -3.19 41.70 3.50
N PHE A 36 -4.43 42.08 3.79
CA PHE A 36 -5.57 41.16 3.82
C PHE A 36 -5.76 40.47 2.48
N ARG A 37 -5.86 41.23 1.38
CA ARG A 37 -6.03 40.67 0.03
C ARG A 37 -4.88 39.74 -0.38
N PHE A 38 -3.65 40.11 -0.05
CA PHE A 38 -2.49 39.25 -0.29
C PHE A 38 -2.60 37.93 0.48
N THR A 39 -2.98 38.00 1.76
CA THR A 39 -3.08 36.83 2.63
C THR A 39 -4.22 35.90 2.22
N VAL A 40 -5.40 36.46 1.93
CA VAL A 40 -6.56 35.73 1.36
C VAL A 40 -6.19 35.09 0.03
N GLY A 41 -5.56 35.84 -0.88
CA GLY A 41 -5.15 35.34 -2.19
C GLY A 41 -4.22 34.13 -2.09
N LYS A 42 -3.28 34.13 -1.13
CA LYS A 42 -2.40 32.99 -0.85
C LYS A 42 -3.19 31.75 -0.40
N ALA A 43 -4.14 31.90 0.52
CA ALA A 43 -4.98 30.79 0.97
C ALA A 43 -5.86 30.24 -0.16
N GLU A 44 -6.51 31.12 -0.92
CA GLU A 44 -7.33 30.73 -2.07
C GLU A 44 -6.52 30.03 -3.17
N SER A 45 -5.30 30.49 -3.45
CA SER A 45 -4.41 29.85 -4.41
C SER A 45 -4.11 28.40 -3.99
N SER A 46 -3.94 28.18 -2.67
CA SER A 46 -3.73 26.86 -2.09
C SER A 46 -4.98 25.99 -2.23
N ILE A 47 -6.15 26.52 -1.89
CA ILE A 47 -7.46 25.84 -2.06
C ILE A 47 -7.64 25.41 -3.52
N ARG A 48 -7.47 26.33 -4.47
CA ARG A 48 -7.59 26.04 -5.91
C ARG A 48 -6.60 24.97 -6.37
N TRP A 49 -5.38 25.00 -5.85
CA TRP A 49 -4.38 23.98 -6.17
C TRP A 49 -4.77 22.59 -5.64
N TYR A 50 -5.25 22.51 -4.39
CA TYR A 50 -5.70 21.24 -3.80
C TYR A 50 -6.91 20.68 -4.55
N ASP A 51 -7.91 21.51 -4.88
CA ASP A 51 -9.07 21.08 -5.68
C ASP A 51 -8.65 20.56 -7.06
N ALA A 52 -7.87 21.37 -7.81
CA ALA A 52 -7.42 20.98 -9.14
C ALA A 52 -6.59 19.67 -9.13
N LYS A 53 -5.81 19.45 -8.07
CA LYS A 53 -4.98 18.24 -7.94
C LYS A 53 -5.72 17.03 -7.37
N SER A 54 -6.86 17.21 -6.70
CA SER A 54 -7.65 16.10 -6.13
C SER A 54 -8.54 15.44 -7.20
N ARG A 55 -9.08 16.22 -8.15
CA ARG A 55 -9.98 15.76 -9.22
C ARG A 55 -9.48 14.54 -10.03
N PRO A 56 -8.27 14.53 -10.62
CA PRO A 56 -7.81 13.37 -11.37
C PRO A 56 -7.63 12.14 -10.46
N LYS A 57 -7.20 12.33 -9.21
CA LYS A 57 -7.03 11.23 -8.25
C LYS A 57 -8.37 10.61 -7.87
N LYS A 58 -9.39 11.45 -7.65
CA LYS A 58 -10.77 10.99 -7.43
C LYS A 58 -11.24 10.09 -8.56
N ARG A 59 -11.03 10.50 -9.82
CA ARG A 59 -11.43 9.70 -10.99
C ARG A 59 -10.73 8.34 -11.00
N TRP A 60 -9.41 8.31 -10.83
CA TRP A 60 -8.65 7.06 -10.77
C TRP A 60 -9.11 6.14 -9.63
N ALA A 61 -9.28 6.70 -8.42
CA ALA A 61 -9.77 5.94 -7.27
C ALA A 61 -11.17 5.35 -7.53
N GLN A 62 -12.09 6.13 -8.10
CA GLN A 62 -13.43 5.65 -8.43
C GLN A 62 -13.41 4.58 -9.51
N THR A 63 -12.63 4.76 -10.58
CA THR A 63 -12.49 3.76 -11.65
C THR A 63 -11.94 2.45 -11.13
N LEU A 64 -10.87 2.49 -10.32
CA LEU A 64 -10.28 1.28 -9.74
C LEU A 64 -11.26 0.57 -8.80
N ARG A 65 -12.00 1.31 -7.96
CA ARG A 65 -13.02 0.72 -7.06
C ARG A 65 -14.17 0.08 -7.82
N VAL A 66 -14.72 0.78 -8.81
CA VAL A 66 -15.82 0.23 -9.63
C VAL A 66 -15.34 -1.01 -10.38
N THR A 67 -14.13 -0.98 -10.94
CA THR A 67 -13.51 -2.14 -11.60
C THR A 67 -13.38 -3.32 -10.65
N ALA A 68 -12.85 -3.09 -9.43
CA ALA A 68 -12.71 -4.14 -8.44
C ALA A 68 -14.05 -4.74 -8.02
N ILE A 69 -15.08 -3.92 -7.80
CA ILE A 69 -16.42 -4.38 -7.41
C ILE A 69 -17.06 -5.21 -8.52
N LEU A 70 -17.06 -4.70 -9.76
CA LEU A 70 -17.65 -5.39 -10.89
C LEU A 70 -16.92 -6.71 -11.19
N ALA A 71 -15.58 -6.70 -11.17
CA ALA A 71 -14.79 -7.89 -11.42
C ALA A 71 -14.94 -8.94 -10.30
N THR A 72 -15.05 -8.51 -9.04
CA THR A 72 -15.37 -9.42 -7.92
C THR A 72 -16.75 -10.03 -8.07
N ALA A 73 -17.76 -9.22 -8.42
CA ALA A 73 -19.12 -9.72 -8.66
C ALA A 73 -19.15 -10.73 -9.80
N LEU A 74 -18.48 -10.44 -10.93
CA LEU A 74 -18.35 -11.36 -12.05
C LEU A 74 -17.64 -12.66 -11.64
N GLY A 75 -16.55 -12.57 -10.87
CA GLY A 75 -15.81 -13.73 -10.36
C GLY A 75 -16.67 -14.65 -9.49
N GLY A 76 -17.59 -14.09 -8.69
CA GLY A 76 -18.51 -14.87 -7.86
C GLY A 76 -19.72 -15.43 -8.62
N ILE A 77 -20.24 -14.70 -9.62
CA ILE A 77 -21.47 -15.07 -10.33
C ILE A 77 -21.20 -16.05 -11.49
N LEU A 78 -20.06 -15.92 -12.19
CA LEU A 78 -19.74 -16.74 -13.36
C LEU A 78 -19.81 -18.25 -13.10
N PRO A 79 -19.26 -18.80 -11.99
CA PRO A 79 -19.35 -20.23 -11.69
C PRO A 79 -20.77 -20.74 -11.48
N ILE A 80 -21.70 -19.87 -11.07
CA ILE A 80 -23.11 -20.20 -10.86
C ILE A 80 -23.82 -20.21 -12.22
N LEU A 81 -23.56 -19.21 -13.07
CA LEU A 81 -24.14 -19.13 -14.40
C LEU A 81 -23.67 -20.26 -15.32
N SER A 82 -22.42 -20.72 -15.18
CA SER A 82 -21.91 -21.87 -15.95
C SER A 82 -22.65 -23.18 -15.65
N GLN A 83 -23.41 -23.24 -14.55
CA GLN A 83 -24.23 -24.41 -14.20
C GLN A 83 -25.67 -24.33 -14.74
N MET A 84 -26.06 -23.21 -15.38
CA MET A 84 -27.41 -23.03 -15.90
C MET A 84 -27.56 -23.54 -17.34
N PRO A 85 -28.73 -24.09 -17.74
CA PRO A 85 -28.97 -24.60 -19.10
C PRO A 85 -28.83 -23.55 -20.21
N LEU A 86 -28.98 -22.26 -19.89
CA LEU A 86 -28.76 -21.15 -20.84
C LEU A 86 -27.28 -21.01 -21.28
N ALA A 87 -26.32 -21.56 -20.52
CA ALA A 87 -24.90 -21.43 -20.80
C ALA A 87 -24.44 -22.27 -22.00
N GLU A 88 -25.18 -23.32 -22.39
CA GLU A 88 -24.83 -24.18 -23.53
C GLU A 88 -24.76 -23.43 -24.85
N LYS A 89 -25.55 -22.36 -25.03
CA LYS A 89 -25.55 -21.52 -26.25
C LYS A 89 -24.46 -20.44 -26.26
N ALA A 90 -23.81 -20.17 -25.14
CA ALA A 90 -22.82 -19.10 -24.98
C ALA A 90 -21.56 -19.60 -24.25
N SER A 91 -21.13 -20.81 -24.60
CA SER A 91 -20.06 -21.58 -23.93
C SER A 91 -18.73 -20.84 -23.77
N VAL A 92 -18.40 -19.90 -24.67
CA VAL A 92 -17.17 -19.10 -24.59
C VAL A 92 -17.23 -18.01 -23.52
N LEU A 93 -18.41 -17.40 -23.30
CA LEU A 93 -18.60 -16.31 -22.32
C LEU A 93 -18.76 -16.85 -20.89
N PHE A 94 -19.26 -18.07 -20.73
CA PHE A 94 -19.48 -18.71 -19.43
C PHE A 94 -18.41 -19.74 -19.06
N ASN A 95 -17.24 -19.71 -19.72
CA ASN A 95 -16.11 -20.56 -19.31
C ASN A 95 -15.69 -20.21 -17.86
N PRO A 96 -15.67 -21.19 -16.92
CA PRO A 96 -15.28 -20.97 -15.53
C PRO A 96 -13.90 -20.31 -15.35
N ALA A 97 -12.99 -20.46 -16.31
CA ALA A 97 -11.68 -19.80 -16.29
C ALA A 97 -11.78 -18.25 -16.24
N TRP A 98 -12.86 -17.67 -16.80
CA TRP A 98 -13.10 -16.22 -16.71
C TRP A 98 -13.37 -15.76 -15.28
N ALA A 99 -13.84 -16.63 -14.38
CA ALA A 99 -14.00 -16.29 -12.97
C ALA A 99 -12.64 -16.00 -12.32
N SER A 100 -11.62 -16.83 -12.61
CA SER A 100 -10.24 -16.62 -12.14
C SER A 100 -9.64 -15.33 -12.70
N VAL A 101 -9.88 -15.04 -13.99
CA VAL A 101 -9.44 -13.78 -14.62
C VAL A 101 -10.12 -12.58 -13.95
N ALA A 102 -11.43 -12.65 -13.70
CA ALA A 102 -12.17 -11.58 -13.05
C ALA A 102 -11.66 -11.31 -11.63
N ILE A 103 -11.38 -12.36 -10.85
CA ILE A 103 -10.76 -12.23 -9.52
C ILE A 103 -9.35 -11.61 -9.63
N ALA A 104 -8.55 -12.03 -10.61
CA ALA A 104 -7.21 -11.46 -10.82
C ALA A 104 -7.27 -9.97 -11.18
N VAL A 105 -8.23 -9.55 -12.01
CA VAL A 105 -8.48 -8.14 -12.34
C VAL A 105 -8.89 -7.35 -11.09
N ALA A 106 -9.79 -7.90 -10.27
CA ALA A 106 -10.20 -7.27 -9.03
C ALA A 106 -9.01 -7.07 -8.07
N ALA A 107 -8.21 -8.12 -7.85
CA ALA A 107 -7.01 -8.07 -7.03
C ALA A 107 -5.99 -7.05 -7.57
N THR A 108 -5.80 -7.02 -8.89
CA THR A 108 -4.89 -6.07 -9.55
C THR A 108 -5.38 -4.63 -9.38
N ALA A 109 -6.67 -4.37 -9.56
CA ALA A 109 -7.24 -3.03 -9.38
C ALA A 109 -7.04 -2.51 -7.95
N LEU A 110 -7.26 -3.37 -6.95
CA LEU A 110 -7.00 -3.04 -5.54
C LEU A 110 -5.50 -2.85 -5.25
N GLY A 111 -4.64 -3.68 -5.84
CA GLY A 111 -3.19 -3.57 -5.75
C GLY A 111 -2.67 -2.27 -6.33
N LEU A 112 -3.18 -1.84 -7.49
CA LEU A 112 -2.85 -0.58 -8.13
C LEU A 112 -3.31 0.62 -7.28
N ASP A 113 -4.54 0.59 -6.74
CA ASP A 113 -5.02 1.66 -5.85
C ASP A 113 -4.15 1.78 -4.59
N ARG A 114 -3.74 0.65 -4.02
CA ARG A 114 -2.83 0.60 -2.86
C ARG A 114 -1.44 1.13 -3.20
N PHE A 115 -0.87 0.71 -4.33
CA PHE A 115 0.48 1.05 -4.74
C PHE A 115 0.63 2.53 -5.10
N PHE A 116 -0.31 3.06 -5.88
CA PHE A 116 -0.29 4.48 -6.29
C PHE A 116 -0.93 5.41 -5.26
N GLY A 117 -1.71 4.87 -4.31
CA GLY A 117 -2.36 5.65 -3.25
C GLY A 117 -3.39 6.64 -3.79
N PHE A 118 -4.12 6.33 -4.86
CA PHE A 118 -5.05 7.30 -5.46
C PHE A 118 -6.20 7.64 -4.50
N SER A 119 -6.78 6.64 -3.86
CA SER A 119 -7.81 6.83 -2.84
C SER A 119 -7.33 7.69 -1.66
N SER A 120 -6.19 7.34 -1.06
CA SER A 120 -5.67 8.02 0.12
C SER A 120 -5.20 9.43 -0.19
N ALA A 121 -4.50 9.62 -1.31
CA ALA A 121 -4.09 10.94 -1.76
C ALA A 121 -5.30 11.80 -2.12
N TRP A 122 -6.37 11.27 -2.73
CA TRP A 122 -7.58 12.06 -2.95
C TRP A 122 -8.19 12.55 -1.62
N MET A 123 -8.35 11.65 -0.64
CA MET A 123 -8.92 12.00 0.67
C MET A 123 -8.07 13.05 1.38
N ARG A 124 -6.74 12.86 1.44
CA ARG A 124 -5.83 13.78 2.11
C ARG A 124 -5.88 15.19 1.50
N PHE A 125 -5.87 15.28 0.16
CA PHE A 125 -5.98 16.56 -0.54
C PHE A 125 -7.31 17.27 -0.24
N MET A 126 -8.42 16.51 -0.21
CA MET A 126 -9.74 17.05 0.10
C MET A 126 -9.80 17.56 1.56
N THR A 127 -9.29 16.78 2.51
CA THR A 127 -9.25 17.16 3.93
C THR A 127 -8.44 18.43 4.14
N THR A 128 -7.24 18.53 3.57
CA THR A 128 -6.42 19.74 3.66
C THR A 128 -7.11 20.94 3.03
N GLN A 129 -7.75 20.77 1.86
CA GLN A 129 -8.55 21.83 1.24
C GLN A 129 -9.66 22.33 2.17
N MET A 130 -10.44 21.42 2.76
CA MET A 130 -11.54 21.77 3.67
C MET A 130 -11.03 22.50 4.91
N HIS A 131 -9.89 22.09 5.47
CA HIS A 131 -9.27 22.78 6.60
C HIS A 131 -8.82 24.20 6.23
N ILE A 132 -8.19 24.38 5.06
CA ILE A 132 -7.79 25.72 4.61
C ILE A 132 -9.02 26.60 4.36
N GLN A 133 -10.11 26.06 3.78
CA GLN A 133 -11.37 26.78 3.58
C GLN A 133 -11.97 27.25 4.91
N SER A 134 -12.09 26.35 5.88
CA SER A 134 -12.61 26.69 7.22
C SER A 134 -11.77 27.76 7.91
N LYS A 135 -10.44 27.68 7.81
CA LYS A 135 -9.53 28.70 8.36
C LYS A 135 -9.66 30.05 7.63
N LEU A 136 -9.83 30.03 6.32
CA LEU A 136 -10.04 31.24 5.53
C LEU A 136 -11.34 31.95 5.92
N GLU A 137 -12.44 31.20 6.04
CA GLU A 137 -13.72 31.75 6.47
C GLU A 137 -13.62 32.39 7.86
N ALA A 138 -13.03 31.67 8.84
CA ALA A 138 -12.82 32.20 10.18
C ALA A 138 -11.97 33.48 10.17
N PHE A 139 -10.89 33.51 9.38
CA PHE A 139 -10.05 34.70 9.22
C PHE A 139 -10.83 35.88 8.62
N GLN A 140 -11.67 35.65 7.60
CA GLN A 140 -12.49 36.71 6.99
C GLN A 140 -13.53 37.28 7.96
N TYR A 141 -14.18 36.43 8.77
CA TYR A 141 -15.10 36.90 9.81
C TYR A 141 -14.39 37.71 10.89
N ASN A 142 -13.24 37.23 11.38
CA ASN A 142 -12.43 37.96 12.36
C ASN A 142 -11.99 39.32 11.81
N TRP A 143 -11.57 39.38 10.54
CA TRP A 143 -11.21 40.63 9.87
C TRP A 143 -12.37 41.64 9.86
N MET A 144 -13.58 41.18 9.53
CA MET A 144 -14.77 42.04 9.53
C MET A 144 -15.13 42.51 10.95
N GLN A 145 -14.96 41.65 11.96
CA GLN A 145 -15.18 42.02 13.36
C GLN A 145 -14.19 43.10 13.81
N GLU A 146 -12.90 42.96 13.48
CA GLU A 146 -11.87 43.95 13.79
C GLU A 146 -12.11 45.27 13.06
N ARG A 147 -12.51 45.21 11.78
CA ARG A 147 -12.84 46.41 11.01
C ARG A 147 -14.07 47.14 11.57
N ALA A 148 -15.08 46.40 12.01
CA ALA A 148 -16.27 46.99 12.62
C ALA A 148 -15.95 47.73 13.93
N ALA A 149 -14.92 47.30 14.67
CA ALA A 149 -14.50 47.94 15.92
C ALA A 149 -13.89 49.34 15.72
N TRP A 150 -13.52 49.72 14.50
CA TRP A 150 -12.95 51.05 14.19
C TRP A 150 -14.01 52.16 14.07
N GLY A 151 -15.27 51.80 13.80
CA GLY A 151 -16.32 52.77 13.54
C GLY A 151 -16.02 53.63 12.29
N ALA A 152 -16.19 54.95 12.39
CA ALA A 152 -15.96 55.90 11.29
C ALA A 152 -14.54 56.50 11.25
N THR A 153 -13.67 56.11 12.18
CA THR A 153 -12.33 56.68 12.35
C THR A 153 -11.28 55.71 11.80
N PRO A 154 -10.18 56.20 11.19
CA PRO A 154 -9.07 55.34 10.78
C PRO A 154 -8.51 54.51 11.96
N PRO A 155 -7.96 53.31 11.69
CA PRO A 155 -7.43 52.46 12.75
C PRO A 155 -6.27 53.12 13.49
N GLY A 156 -6.24 53.00 14.82
CA GLY A 156 -5.08 53.33 15.63
C GLY A 156 -3.93 52.34 15.41
N PHE A 157 -2.72 52.71 15.84
CA PHE A 157 -1.53 51.87 15.70
C PHE A 157 -1.69 50.48 16.32
N GLU A 158 -2.27 50.39 17.53
CA GLU A 158 -2.49 49.12 18.23
C GLU A 158 -3.47 48.20 17.48
N GLN A 159 -4.55 48.76 16.95
CA GLN A 159 -5.53 48.03 16.14
C GLN A 159 -4.92 47.52 14.84
N ALA A 160 -4.13 48.36 14.17
CA ALA A 160 -3.40 47.97 12.97
C ALA A 160 -2.40 46.85 13.28
N GLN A 161 -1.68 46.93 14.41
CA GLN A 161 -0.75 45.90 14.83
C GLN A 161 -1.45 44.56 15.10
N ALA A 162 -2.60 44.56 15.78
CA ALA A 162 -3.38 43.35 16.04
C ALA A 162 -3.81 42.66 14.72
N MET A 163 -4.32 43.43 13.75
CA MET A 163 -4.68 42.91 12.43
C MET A 163 -3.51 42.32 11.66
N ILE A 164 -2.32 42.95 11.72
CA ILE A 164 -1.11 42.42 11.09
C ILE A 164 -0.73 41.08 11.71
N VAL A 165 -0.77 40.99 13.04
CA VAL A 165 -0.49 39.75 13.77
C VAL A 165 -1.49 38.66 13.38
N ASN A 166 -2.77 38.98 13.23
CA ASN A 166 -3.77 38.03 12.77
C ASN A 166 -3.51 37.53 11.34
N CYS A 167 -3.11 38.42 10.42
CA CYS A 167 -2.69 38.02 9.07
C CYS A 167 -1.49 37.06 9.11
N ALA A 168 -0.49 37.37 9.94
CA ALA A 168 0.70 36.54 10.10
C ALA A 168 0.36 35.15 10.68
N ASN A 169 -0.47 35.11 11.72
CA ASN A 169 -0.93 33.88 12.34
C ASN A 169 -1.72 33.01 11.34
N PHE A 170 -2.67 33.59 10.62
CA PHE A 170 -3.43 32.86 9.61
C PHE A 170 -2.52 32.33 8.48
N ALA A 171 -1.56 33.13 8.01
CA ALA A 171 -0.59 32.68 7.01
C ALA A 171 0.28 31.52 7.51
N ALA A 172 0.64 31.52 8.80
CA ALA A 172 1.37 30.44 9.45
C ALA A 172 0.50 29.18 9.58
N GLU A 173 -0.78 29.31 9.96
CA GLU A 173 -1.72 28.19 10.03
C GLU A 173 -1.91 27.50 8.68
N VAL A 174 -2.09 28.26 7.60
CA VAL A 174 -2.19 27.69 6.24
C VAL A 174 -0.90 26.97 5.86
N SER A 175 0.27 27.55 6.19
CA SER A 175 1.56 26.93 5.89
C SER A 175 1.73 25.61 6.66
N LYS A 176 1.30 25.58 7.92
CA LYS A 176 1.29 24.38 8.77
C LYS A 176 0.38 23.29 8.20
N LEU A 177 -0.83 23.62 7.74
CA LEU A 177 -1.72 22.64 7.11
C LEU A 177 -1.10 21.97 5.87
N VAL A 178 -0.32 22.73 5.09
CA VAL A 178 0.43 22.20 3.94
C VAL A 178 1.59 21.32 4.40
N GLU A 179 2.30 21.74 5.45
CA GLU A 179 3.39 20.96 6.04
C GLU A 179 2.87 19.62 6.61
N ASP A 180 1.80 19.64 7.40
CA ASP A 180 1.17 18.45 7.99
C ASP A 180 0.71 17.48 6.89
N GLU A 181 0.14 17.98 5.79
CA GLU A 181 -0.22 17.15 4.63
C GLU A 181 1.01 16.50 3.98
N THR A 182 2.10 17.24 3.88
CA THR A 182 3.36 16.77 3.31
C THR A 182 3.99 15.71 4.21
N GLN A 183 3.99 15.90 5.53
CA GLN A 183 4.51 14.91 6.48
C GLN A 183 3.65 13.64 6.47
N ALA A 184 2.32 13.77 6.42
CA ALA A 184 1.42 12.63 6.28
C ALA A 184 1.70 11.85 4.99
N TRP A 185 2.01 12.54 3.89
CA TRP A 185 2.44 11.89 2.64
C TRP A 185 3.74 11.11 2.79
N VAL A 186 4.76 11.70 3.41
CA VAL A 186 6.06 11.03 3.61
C VAL A 186 5.88 9.76 4.43
N SER A 187 5.15 9.84 5.54
CA SER A 187 4.87 8.69 6.42
C SER A 187 4.10 7.59 5.69
N GLU A 188 3.08 7.96 4.92
CA GLU A 188 2.32 7.00 4.11
C GLU A 188 3.22 6.30 3.07
N PHE A 189 4.05 7.06 2.36
CA PHE A 189 4.96 6.52 1.35
C PHE A 189 5.99 5.55 1.95
N GLN A 190 6.60 5.92 3.08
CA GLN A 190 7.52 5.05 3.82
C GLN A 190 6.84 3.76 4.27
N ASN A 191 5.59 3.84 4.75
CA ASN A 191 4.81 2.67 5.13
C ASN A 191 4.48 1.75 3.95
N VAL A 192 4.18 2.31 2.78
CA VAL A 192 3.97 1.52 1.55
C VAL A 192 5.24 0.78 1.17
N LEU A 193 6.40 1.45 1.15
CA LEU A 193 7.69 0.83 0.84
C LEU A 193 8.04 -0.29 1.83
N ARG A 194 7.86 -0.06 3.13
CA ARG A 194 8.12 -1.07 4.15
C ARG A 194 7.25 -2.31 3.98
N ARG A 195 5.95 -2.14 3.72
CA ARG A 195 5.04 -3.28 3.49
C ARG A 195 5.41 -4.07 2.24
N LEU A 196 5.88 -3.39 1.18
CA LEU A 196 6.34 -4.07 -0.03
C LEU A 196 7.59 -4.91 0.25
N ASP A 197 8.55 -4.38 1.00
CA ASP A 197 9.75 -5.12 1.42
C ASP A 197 9.40 -6.31 2.33
N GLU A 198 8.53 -6.11 3.33
CA GLU A 198 8.04 -7.18 4.22
C GLU A 198 7.33 -8.29 3.43
N THR A 199 6.47 -7.93 2.47
CA THR A 199 5.76 -8.89 1.62
C THR A 199 6.72 -9.64 0.71
N GLY A 200 7.70 -8.95 0.11
CA GLY A 200 8.73 -9.57 -0.72
C GLY A 200 9.58 -10.57 0.05
N LYS A 201 10.05 -10.20 1.25
CA LYS A 201 10.79 -11.08 2.15
C LYS A 201 9.97 -12.28 2.58
N ALA A 202 8.70 -12.07 2.96
CA ALA A 202 7.80 -13.16 3.33
C ALA A 202 7.58 -14.13 2.18
N GLN A 203 7.43 -13.64 0.95
CA GLN A 203 7.27 -14.50 -0.23
C GLN A 203 8.52 -15.33 -0.51
N ILE A 204 9.71 -14.72 -0.43
CA ILE A 204 10.99 -15.43 -0.58
C ILE A 204 11.12 -16.50 0.51
N ALA A 205 10.87 -16.14 1.76
CA ALA A 205 10.94 -17.06 2.89
C ALA A 205 9.93 -18.22 2.77
N ALA A 206 8.71 -17.96 2.31
CA ALA A 206 7.69 -18.99 2.09
C ALA A 206 8.07 -20.00 1.01
N THR A 207 8.92 -19.62 0.06
CA THR A 207 9.44 -20.52 -0.99
C THR A 207 10.80 -21.11 -0.67
N ALA A 208 11.39 -20.81 0.50
CA ALA A 208 12.69 -21.33 0.89
C ALA A 208 12.65 -22.85 1.00
N THR A 209 13.57 -23.53 0.31
CA THR A 209 13.68 -24.98 0.33
C THR A 209 14.26 -25.45 1.67
N GLY A 210 13.67 -26.51 2.21
CA GLY A 210 14.13 -27.21 3.41
C GLY A 210 14.88 -28.50 3.09
N ALA A 211 15.06 -29.33 4.11
CA ALA A 211 15.64 -30.67 3.99
C ALA A 211 14.89 -31.70 4.83
N ILE A 212 14.89 -32.94 4.37
CA ILE A 212 14.39 -34.10 5.13
C ILE A 212 15.59 -34.96 5.50
N VAL A 213 15.76 -35.22 6.80
CA VAL A 213 16.76 -36.13 7.36
C VAL A 213 16.02 -37.39 7.78
N ALA A 214 16.21 -38.50 7.07
CA ALA A 214 15.72 -39.81 7.51
C ALA A 214 16.73 -40.40 8.50
N LYS A 215 16.28 -40.70 9.72
CA LYS A 215 17.04 -41.48 10.72
C LYS A 215 16.53 -42.90 10.68
N VAL A 216 17.34 -43.82 10.17
CA VAL A 216 16.98 -45.22 9.93
C VAL A 216 17.62 -46.09 10.99
N ASP A 217 16.86 -46.47 12.03
CA ASP A 217 17.39 -47.06 13.26
C ASP A 217 18.20 -48.35 13.02
N ASN A 218 17.77 -49.16 12.04
CA ASN A 218 18.45 -50.38 11.62
C ASN A 218 19.06 -50.27 10.22
N GLY A 219 19.30 -49.04 9.72
CA GLY A 219 19.82 -48.80 8.38
C GLY A 219 21.23 -49.34 8.17
N ALA A 220 22.04 -49.43 9.23
CA ALA A 220 23.36 -50.04 9.21
C ALA A 220 23.32 -51.57 8.96
N ASN A 221 22.17 -52.22 9.19
CA ASN A 221 22.00 -53.67 8.99
C ASN A 221 21.72 -54.02 7.52
N CYS A 222 21.53 -53.03 6.64
CA CYS A 222 21.40 -53.26 5.21
C CYS A 222 22.78 -53.43 4.57
N ALA A 223 23.11 -54.66 4.14
CA ALA A 223 24.44 -55.00 3.59
C ALA A 223 24.86 -54.12 2.40
N ASP A 224 23.92 -53.85 1.48
CA ASP A 224 24.16 -52.99 0.32
C ASP A 224 23.78 -51.53 0.57
N GLY A 225 23.29 -51.18 1.77
CA GLY A 225 22.70 -49.89 2.08
C GLY A 225 21.20 -49.83 1.80
N TRP A 226 20.62 -48.64 1.91
CA TRP A 226 19.18 -48.42 1.79
C TRP A 226 18.88 -47.24 0.86
N ARG A 227 17.64 -47.16 0.40
CA ARG A 227 17.16 -46.18 -0.57
C ARG A 227 16.11 -45.27 0.06
N LEU A 228 16.36 -43.97 0.00
CA LEU A 228 15.45 -42.91 0.41
C LEU A 228 14.69 -42.40 -0.80
N THR A 229 13.36 -42.43 -0.74
CA THR A 229 12.48 -41.91 -1.77
C THR A 229 11.56 -40.85 -1.17
N VAL A 230 11.55 -39.67 -1.77
CA VAL A 230 10.64 -38.57 -1.45
C VAL A 230 9.91 -38.19 -2.73
N ALA A 231 8.59 -38.09 -2.67
CA ALA A 231 7.77 -37.79 -3.86
C ALA A 231 8.30 -36.56 -4.63
N GLY A 232 8.55 -36.72 -5.94
CA GLY A 232 9.07 -35.65 -6.79
C GLY A 232 10.60 -35.48 -6.81
N LYS A 233 11.36 -36.28 -6.05
CA LYS A 233 12.83 -36.34 -6.11
C LYS A 233 13.28 -37.72 -6.62
N SER A 234 14.43 -37.77 -7.25
CA SER A 234 15.07 -39.04 -7.61
C SER A 234 15.43 -39.82 -6.35
N PRO A 235 15.22 -41.15 -6.31
CA PRO A 235 15.61 -41.96 -5.16
C PRO A 235 17.10 -41.82 -4.88
N GLN A 236 17.47 -41.63 -3.62
CA GLN A 236 18.86 -41.49 -3.18
C GLN A 236 19.28 -42.73 -2.40
N HIS A 237 20.53 -43.15 -2.58
CA HIS A 237 21.08 -44.32 -1.91
C HIS A 237 22.02 -43.89 -0.78
N HIS A 238 21.84 -44.47 0.40
CA HIS A 238 22.58 -44.11 1.62
C HIS A 238 23.07 -45.37 2.35
N ARG A 239 24.07 -45.18 3.23
CA ARG A 239 24.61 -46.20 4.13
C ARG A 239 24.67 -45.65 5.55
N GLY A 240 24.60 -46.54 6.54
CA GLY A 240 24.55 -46.16 7.97
C GLY A 240 23.13 -45.86 8.43
N GLU A 241 22.99 -45.06 9.48
CA GLU A 241 21.70 -44.80 10.16
C GLU A 241 21.04 -43.48 9.75
N SER A 242 21.61 -42.73 8.80
CA SER A 242 21.01 -41.48 8.36
C SER A 242 21.22 -41.18 6.87
N GLY A 243 20.27 -40.45 6.30
CA GLY A 243 20.29 -39.99 4.92
C GLY A 243 19.53 -38.68 4.79
N VAL A 244 19.92 -37.85 3.82
CA VAL A 244 19.38 -36.51 3.66
C VAL A 244 18.88 -36.28 2.25
N VAL A 245 17.73 -35.60 2.13
CA VAL A 245 17.27 -35.00 0.88
C VAL A 245 17.16 -33.50 1.09
N SER A 246 18.01 -32.75 0.40
CA SER A 246 17.99 -31.28 0.38
C SER A 246 17.12 -30.71 -0.74
N ASP A 247 16.98 -29.38 -0.74
CA ASP A 247 16.26 -28.61 -1.75
C ASP A 247 14.80 -29.05 -1.90
N VAL A 248 14.17 -29.39 -0.77
CA VAL A 248 12.77 -29.83 -0.72
C VAL A 248 11.89 -28.61 -0.53
N PHE A 249 11.00 -28.34 -1.49
CA PHE A 249 10.05 -27.23 -1.35
C PHE A 249 9.10 -27.46 -0.17
N PRO A 250 8.58 -26.41 0.48
CA PRO A 250 7.68 -26.58 1.61
C PRO A 250 6.41 -27.30 1.20
N GLY A 251 5.95 -28.24 2.02
CA GLY A 251 4.79 -29.07 1.69
C GLY A 251 4.76 -30.40 2.42
N SER A 252 3.74 -31.20 2.11
CA SER A 252 3.57 -32.53 2.68
C SER A 252 4.14 -33.57 1.73
N TYR A 253 5.04 -34.41 2.24
CA TYR A 253 5.70 -35.47 1.47
C TYR A 253 5.51 -36.82 2.13
N LYS A 254 5.28 -37.83 1.29
CA LYS A 254 5.51 -39.22 1.68
C LYS A 254 7.01 -39.50 1.58
N VAL A 255 7.57 -39.95 2.69
CA VAL A 255 8.97 -40.38 2.80
C VAL A 255 8.97 -41.89 2.91
N THR A 256 9.69 -42.55 2.02
CA THR A 256 9.81 -44.00 1.94
C THR A 256 11.27 -44.40 2.01
N VAL A 257 11.61 -45.29 2.93
CA VAL A 257 12.94 -45.90 3.05
C VAL A 257 12.79 -47.39 2.74
N SER A 258 13.60 -47.93 1.84
CA SER A 258 13.62 -49.36 1.53
C SER A 258 15.04 -49.90 1.47
N GLY A 259 15.23 -51.16 1.86
CA GLY A 259 16.51 -51.83 1.89
C GLY A 259 16.35 -53.34 1.93
N GLU A 260 17.45 -54.05 2.18
CA GLU A 260 17.46 -55.50 2.32
C GLU A 260 18.21 -55.87 3.60
N ILE A 261 17.58 -56.66 4.48
CA ILE A 261 18.18 -57.17 5.72
C ILE A 261 18.06 -58.69 5.69
N ASP A 262 19.18 -59.40 5.89
CA ASP A 262 19.26 -60.87 5.85
C ASP A 262 18.64 -61.51 4.59
N GLY A 263 18.81 -60.88 3.43
CA GLY A 263 18.27 -61.37 2.16
C GLY A 263 16.77 -61.10 1.95
N ARG A 264 16.13 -60.31 2.82
CA ARG A 264 14.71 -59.96 2.74
C ARG A 264 14.51 -58.46 2.48
N PRO A 265 13.67 -58.08 1.51
CA PRO A 265 13.34 -56.68 1.29
C PRO A 265 12.50 -56.16 2.46
N VAL A 266 12.88 -55.01 3.01
CA VAL A 266 12.23 -54.32 4.14
C VAL A 266 11.93 -52.87 3.76
N GLN A 267 10.85 -52.29 4.30
CA GLN A 267 10.42 -50.93 3.95
C GLN A 267 9.71 -50.23 5.11
N ALA A 268 9.96 -48.93 5.25
CA ALA A 268 9.26 -48.07 6.18
C ALA A 268 8.81 -46.78 5.48
N GLU A 269 7.63 -46.28 5.85
CA GLU A 269 7.06 -45.08 5.23
C GLU A 269 6.40 -44.19 6.26
N THR A 270 6.47 -42.88 6.06
CA THR A 270 5.73 -41.91 6.87
C THR A 270 5.42 -40.64 6.09
N MET A 271 4.47 -39.85 6.59
CA MET A 271 4.14 -38.54 6.06
C MET A 271 4.86 -37.47 6.88
N VAL A 272 5.55 -36.56 6.19
CA VAL A 272 6.23 -35.43 6.82
C VAL A 272 5.78 -34.11 6.21
N GLN A 273 5.70 -33.10 7.06
CA GLN A 273 5.45 -31.73 6.64
C GLN A 273 6.75 -30.95 6.71
N VAL A 274 7.27 -30.53 5.56
CA VAL A 274 8.49 -29.72 5.46
C VAL A 274 8.10 -28.25 5.57
N PRO A 275 8.49 -27.54 6.64
CA PRO A 275 8.25 -26.11 6.75
C PRO A 275 9.22 -25.33 5.84
N PRO A 276 8.89 -24.08 5.48
CA PRO A 276 9.78 -23.22 4.70
C PRO A 276 11.17 -23.05 5.32
N GLY A 277 12.21 -23.37 4.56
CA GLY A 277 13.61 -23.31 4.97
C GLY A 277 14.01 -24.26 6.12
N GLY A 278 13.09 -25.12 6.58
CA GLY A 278 13.32 -25.94 7.76
C GLY A 278 13.89 -27.32 7.44
N ILE A 279 14.53 -27.91 8.45
CA ILE A 279 15.01 -29.29 8.42
C ILE A 279 14.06 -30.14 9.25
N VAL A 280 13.58 -31.25 8.69
CA VAL A 280 12.71 -32.19 9.40
C VAL A 280 13.43 -33.52 9.55
N GLU A 281 13.58 -33.96 10.79
CA GLU A 281 14.10 -35.29 11.10
C GLU A 281 12.97 -36.29 11.21
N VAL A 282 13.16 -37.46 10.61
CA VAL A 282 12.14 -38.49 10.47
C VAL A 282 12.73 -39.83 10.92
N PRO A 283 12.41 -40.29 12.14
CA PRO A 283 12.82 -41.62 12.59
C PRO A 283 11.98 -42.68 11.86
N LEU A 284 12.66 -43.70 11.34
CA LEU A 284 12.09 -44.81 10.59
C LEU A 284 12.82 -46.09 10.98
N THR A 285 12.08 -47.16 11.24
CA THR A 285 12.64 -48.49 11.46
C THR A 285 12.20 -49.40 10.32
N LEU A 286 13.14 -49.99 9.59
CA LEU A 286 12.85 -50.90 8.49
C LEU A 286 12.28 -52.22 9.05
N ALA A 287 11.13 -52.64 8.54
CA ALA A 287 10.48 -53.90 8.88
C ALA A 287 9.92 -54.60 7.63
#